data_AF-A0A090EWD2-F1
#
_entry.id   AF-A0A090EWD2-F1
#
_cell.length_a   1.000
_cell.length_b   1.000
_cell.length_c   1.000
_cell.angle_alpha   90.00
_cell.angle_beta   90.00
_cell.angle_gamma   90.00
#
_symmetry.space_group_name_H-M   'P 1'
#
loop_
_entity.id
_entity.type
_entity.pdbx_description
1 polymer ?
#
loop_
_entity_poly.entity_id
_entity_poly.type
_entity_poly.pdbx_seq_one_letter_code
_entity_poly.pdbx_strand_id
1 'polypeptide(L)'
;MIGHVLKRILMVLVGYLVAVLAGLIAVVAIYAILSSLPNVPGYFGLMEFTPVAVLVVPPLGMFVYFLTIVLTGMQTLVFALIAEFFSLRSFWLHMIFGAAAAAAGFLLIWPDADDPERWADMGIIASAGLVAGLIYWLIAGRDAGFRRPLIKAIPGKV
;
A
#
# COMPACT_ATOMS: atom_id res chain seq x y z
N MET A 1 7.85 7.67 -27.47
CA MET A 1 8.22 6.84 -26.31
C MET A 1 8.20 7.62 -25.00
N ILE A 2 8.87 8.78 -24.93
CA ILE A 2 8.98 9.62 -23.71
C ILE A 2 7.61 9.96 -23.07
N GLY A 3 6.62 10.42 -23.84
CA GLY A 3 5.31 10.79 -23.28
C GLY A 3 4.53 9.64 -22.64
N HIS A 4 4.76 8.40 -23.07
CA HIS A 4 4.13 7.22 -22.45
C HIS A 4 4.82 6.83 -21.15
N VAL A 5 6.15 6.89 -21.11
CA VAL A 5 6.93 6.63 -19.89
C VAL A 5 6.63 7.69 -18.84
N LEU A 6 6.57 8.97 -19.22
CA LEU A 6 6.22 10.05 -18.30
C LEU A 6 4.80 9.87 -17.72
N LYS A 7 3.80 9.60 -18.58
CA LYS A 7 2.45 9.29 -18.12
C LYS A 7 2.45 8.12 -17.13
N ARG A 8 3.28 7.11 -17.39
CA ARG A 8 3.37 5.93 -16.54
C ARG A 8 3.93 6.24 -15.16
N ILE A 9 5.04 6.97 -15.10
CA ILE A 9 5.66 7.41 -13.84
C ILE A 9 4.66 8.22 -13.02
N LEU A 10 3.91 9.12 -13.65
CA LEU A 10 2.87 9.90 -12.97
C LEU A 10 1.74 9.02 -12.42
N MET A 11 1.25 8.05 -13.18
CA MET A 11 0.22 7.12 -12.69
C MET A 11 0.71 6.26 -11.53
N VAL A 12 1.96 5.78 -11.58
CA VAL A 12 2.59 5.03 -10.48
C VAL A 12 2.69 5.90 -9.23
N LEU A 13 3.14 7.15 -9.36
CA LEU A 13 3.27 8.08 -8.25
C LEU A 13 1.90 8.42 -7.63
N VAL A 14 0.92 8.78 -8.45
CA VAL A 14 -0.45 9.08 -7.99
C VAL A 14 -1.08 7.84 -7.36
N GLY A 15 -0.94 6.68 -8.00
CA GLY A 15 -1.44 5.41 -7.48
C GLY A 15 -0.83 5.07 -6.13
N TYR A 16 0.47 5.31 -5.95
CA TYR A 16 1.14 5.12 -4.67
C TYR A 16 0.59 6.05 -3.57
N LEU A 17 0.52 7.36 -3.83
CA LEU A 17 0.02 8.33 -2.85
C LEU A 17 -1.42 8.00 -2.40
N VAL A 18 -2.30 7.69 -3.36
CA VAL A 18 -3.69 7.31 -3.05
C VAL A 18 -3.76 5.96 -2.32
N ALA A 19 -2.91 5.00 -2.69
CA ALA A 19 -2.84 3.71 -2.02
C ALA A 19 -2.39 3.82 -0.56
N VAL A 20 -1.39 4.67 -0.26
CA VAL A 20 -0.95 4.92 1.11
C VAL A 20 -2.09 5.51 1.94
N LEU A 21 -2.80 6.49 1.41
CA LEU A 21 -3.93 7.09 2.11
C LEU A 21 -5.04 6.06 2.38
N ALA A 22 -5.38 5.24 1.38
CA ALA A 22 -6.36 4.18 1.54
C ALA A 22 -5.90 3.10 2.53
N GLY A 23 -4.60 2.77 2.57
CA GLY A 23 -4.01 1.89 3.56
C GLY A 23 -4.17 2.42 4.97
N LEU A 24 -3.90 3.71 5.20
CA LEU A 24 -4.09 4.33 6.52
C LEU A 24 -5.56 4.32 6.96
N ILE A 25 -6.48 4.62 6.03
CA ILE A 25 -7.92 4.51 6.30
C ILE A 25 -8.28 3.06 6.64
N ALA A 26 -7.69 2.07 5.96
CA ALA A 26 -7.90 0.66 6.26
C ALA A 26 -7.36 0.27 7.64
N VAL A 27 -6.20 0.77 8.07
CA VAL A 27 -5.70 0.56 9.44
C VAL A 27 -6.73 1.04 10.46
N VAL A 28 -7.26 2.25 10.28
CA VAL A 28 -8.28 2.81 11.19
C VAL A 28 -9.56 1.98 11.18
N ALA A 29 -10.02 1.56 10.00
CA ALA A 29 -11.22 0.74 9.87
C ALA A 29 -11.05 -0.63 10.53
N ILE A 30 -9.92 -1.31 10.31
CA ILE A 30 -9.61 -2.61 10.92
C ILE A 30 -9.57 -2.46 12.44
N TYR A 31 -8.87 -1.45 12.95
CA TYR A 31 -8.77 -1.23 14.39
C TYR A 31 -10.12 -0.90 15.04
N ALA A 32 -10.96 -0.10 14.38
CA ALA A 32 -12.32 0.20 14.84
C ALA A 32 -13.23 -1.03 14.85
N ILE A 33 -13.07 -1.93 13.89
CA ILE A 33 -13.81 -3.20 13.87
C ILE A 33 -13.32 -4.10 15.01
N LEU A 34 -12.01 -4.25 15.18
CA LEU A 34 -11.44 -5.10 16.23
C LEU A 34 -11.79 -4.61 17.65
N SER A 35 -11.79 -3.30 17.89
CA SER A 35 -12.15 -2.73 19.19
C SER A 35 -13.65 -2.85 19.52
N SER A 36 -14.51 -3.13 18.52
CA SER A 36 -15.94 -3.35 18.73
C SER A 36 -16.30 -4.77 19.17
N LEU A 37 -15.34 -5.70 19.16
CA LEU A 37 -15.56 -7.08 19.56
C LEU A 37 -15.72 -7.20 21.10
N PRO A 38 -16.34 -8.28 21.61
CA PRO A 38 -16.36 -8.56 23.04
C PRO A 38 -15.03 -9.20 23.52
N ASN A 39 -14.61 -8.94 24.76
CA ASN A 39 -13.39 -9.51 25.40
C ASN A 39 -12.06 -9.19 24.70
N VAL A 40 -11.94 -8.00 24.13
CA VAL A 40 -10.73 -7.58 23.41
C VAL A 40 -9.64 -7.17 24.42
N PRO A 41 -8.36 -7.52 24.17
CA PRO A 41 -7.24 -7.07 25.01
C PRO A 41 -7.26 -5.55 25.23
N GLY A 42 -6.80 -5.11 26.40
CA GLY A 42 -6.84 -3.70 26.81
C GLY A 42 -6.16 -2.73 25.83
N TYR A 43 -5.19 -3.22 25.03
CA TYR A 43 -4.53 -2.44 23.99
C TYR A 43 -5.44 -2.00 22.83
N PHE A 44 -6.61 -2.63 22.67
CA PHE A 44 -7.66 -2.22 21.73
C PHE A 44 -8.70 -1.26 22.36
N GLY A 45 -8.53 -0.91 23.65
CA GLY A 45 -9.40 0.01 24.36
C GLY A 45 -9.32 1.44 23.81
N LEU A 46 -10.47 2.12 23.73
CA LEU A 46 -10.67 3.42 23.07
C LEU A 46 -9.93 4.63 23.69
N MET A 47 -8.93 4.47 24.57
CA MET A 47 -8.50 5.53 25.49
C MET A 47 -6.99 5.85 25.58
N GLU A 48 -6.17 5.64 24.54
CA GLU A 48 -4.75 6.11 24.55
C GLU A 48 -4.25 6.73 23.22
N PHE A 49 -5.06 7.53 22.52
CA PHE A 49 -4.80 8.09 21.17
C PHE A 49 -5.07 7.11 20.04
N THR A 50 -6.35 7.01 19.67
CA THR A 50 -6.85 6.08 18.67
C THR A 50 -6.25 6.32 17.27
N PRO A 51 -6.14 5.29 16.42
CA PRO A 51 -5.89 5.44 14.98
C PRO A 51 -6.85 6.44 14.30
N VAL A 52 -8.04 6.64 14.87
CA VAL A 52 -9.00 7.68 14.45
C VAL A 52 -8.46 9.10 14.68
N ALA A 53 -7.79 9.36 15.81
CA ALA A 53 -7.18 10.68 16.09
C ALA A 53 -6.11 11.04 15.05
N VAL A 54 -5.39 10.05 14.51
CA VAL A 54 -4.45 10.26 13.39
C VAL A 54 -5.16 10.83 12.17
N LEU A 55 -6.36 10.37 11.83
CA LEU A 55 -7.11 10.87 10.66
C LEU A 55 -7.86 12.19 10.94
N VAL A 56 -8.29 12.42 12.18
CA VAL A 56 -9.09 13.60 12.56
C VAL A 56 -8.23 14.83 12.84
N VAL A 57 -7.00 14.67 13.33
CA VAL A 57 -6.09 15.77 13.64
C VAL A 57 -5.17 16.01 12.43
N PRO A 58 -5.39 17.08 11.62
CA PRO A 58 -4.71 17.20 10.33
C PRO A 58 -3.18 17.21 10.40
N PRO A 59 -2.53 17.90 11.36
CA PRO A 59 -1.07 17.84 11.49
C PRO A 59 -0.55 16.43 11.80
N LEU A 60 -1.25 15.68 12.66
CA LEU A 60 -0.87 14.32 13.03
C LEU A 60 -1.08 13.35 11.87
N GLY A 61 -2.20 13.46 11.15
CA GLY A 61 -2.48 12.65 9.97
C GLY A 61 -1.48 12.87 8.86
N MET A 62 -1.10 14.12 8.60
CA MET A 62 -0.04 14.44 7.66
C MET A 62 1.30 13.84 8.09
N PHE A 63 1.66 13.94 9.37
CA PHE A 63 2.89 13.33 9.89
C PHE A 63 2.92 11.81 9.65
N VAL A 64 1.86 11.08 10.02
CA VAL A 64 1.78 9.63 9.83
C VAL A 64 1.76 9.26 8.34
N TYR A 65 1.10 10.06 7.50
CA TYR A 65 1.10 9.87 6.05
C TYR A 65 2.50 9.99 5.45
N PHE A 66 3.24 11.05 5.79
CA PHE A 66 4.62 11.22 5.33
C PHE A 66 5.54 10.14 5.89
N LEU A 67 5.41 9.79 7.17
CA LEU A 67 6.18 8.70 7.77
C LEU A 67 5.93 7.38 7.02
N THR A 68 4.68 7.06 6.72
CA THR A 68 4.33 5.85 5.94
C THR A 68 4.96 5.88 4.56
N ILE A 69 4.96 7.05 3.89
CA ILE A 69 5.62 7.21 2.59
C ILE A 69 7.12 6.91 2.68
N VAL A 70 7.79 7.43 3.73
CA VAL A 70 9.22 7.22 3.95
C VAL A 70 9.52 5.74 4.23
N LEU A 71 8.71 5.11 5.09
CA LEU A 71 8.92 3.73 5.52
C LEU A 71 8.62 2.69 4.43
N THR A 72 7.69 2.97 3.51
CA THR A 72 7.23 2.00 2.50
C THR A 72 7.68 2.35 1.08
N GLY A 73 8.25 3.54 0.86
CA GLY A 73 8.54 4.05 -0.47
C GLY A 73 9.56 3.23 -1.23
N MET A 74 10.64 2.79 -0.57
CA MET A 74 11.68 1.99 -1.21
C MET A 74 11.16 0.61 -1.61
N GLN A 75 10.43 -0.06 -0.72
CA GLN A 75 9.86 -1.38 -0.93
C GLN A 75 8.82 -1.34 -2.04
N THR A 76 7.95 -0.32 -2.02
CA THR A 76 6.92 -0.14 -3.05
C THR A 76 7.54 0.16 -4.41
N LEU A 77 8.61 0.96 -4.46
CA LEU A 77 9.33 1.23 -5.70
C LEU A 77 9.91 -0.05 -6.30
N VAL A 78 10.54 -0.90 -5.47
CA VAL A 78 11.07 -2.20 -5.94
C VAL A 78 9.96 -3.07 -6.51
N PHE A 79 8.84 -3.24 -5.79
CA PHE A 79 7.72 -4.05 -6.28
C PHE A 79 7.06 -3.46 -7.53
N ALA A 80 6.93 -2.14 -7.63
CA ALA A 80 6.42 -1.48 -8.81
C ALA A 80 7.33 -1.74 -10.03
N LEU A 81 8.66 -1.64 -9.87
CA LEU A 81 9.60 -1.94 -10.95
C LEU A 81 9.52 -3.41 -11.39
N ILE A 82 9.39 -4.34 -10.46
CA ILE A 82 9.17 -5.77 -10.75
C ILE A 82 7.86 -5.94 -11.54
N ALA A 83 6.76 -5.35 -11.06
CA ALA A 83 5.45 -5.45 -11.72
C ALA A 83 5.49 -4.89 -13.15
N GLU A 84 6.16 -3.75 -13.35
CA GLU A 84 6.29 -3.13 -14.66
C GLU A 84 7.20 -3.91 -15.61
N PHE A 85 8.33 -4.44 -15.12
CA PHE A 85 9.29 -5.17 -15.95
C PHE A 85 8.71 -6.49 -16.45
N PHE A 86 8.05 -7.23 -15.56
CA PHE A 86 7.43 -8.51 -15.88
C PHE A 86 5.98 -8.38 -16.41
N SER A 87 5.46 -7.15 -16.51
CA SER A 87 4.06 -6.90 -16.92
C SER A 87 3.04 -7.67 -16.07
N LEU A 88 3.27 -7.75 -14.76
CA LEU A 88 2.41 -8.46 -13.83
C LEU A 88 1.15 -7.64 -13.58
N ARG A 89 0.01 -8.08 -14.13
CA ARG A 89 -1.27 -7.34 -14.05
C ARG A 89 -2.27 -7.91 -13.05
N SER A 90 -1.94 -9.01 -12.40
CA SER A 90 -2.85 -9.68 -11.46
C SER A 90 -3.08 -8.81 -10.22
N PHE A 91 -4.33 -8.66 -9.80
CA PHE A 91 -4.69 -7.84 -8.64
C PHE A 91 -4.19 -8.45 -7.34
N TRP A 92 -4.27 -9.78 -7.19
CA TRP A 92 -3.78 -10.49 -6.00
C TRP A 92 -2.28 -10.28 -5.78
N LEU A 93 -1.47 -10.22 -6.85
CA LEU A 93 -0.03 -9.95 -6.75
C LEU A 93 0.24 -8.55 -6.17
N HIS A 94 -0.52 -7.55 -6.61
CA HIS A 94 -0.36 -6.19 -6.10
C HIS A 94 -0.84 -6.06 -4.65
N MET A 95 -1.88 -6.79 -4.26
CA MET A 95 -2.28 -6.89 -2.86
C MET A 95 -1.14 -7.45 -2.01
N ILE A 96 -0.52 -8.56 -2.44
CA ILE A 96 0.62 -9.17 -1.74
C ILE A 96 1.81 -8.20 -1.68
N PHE A 97 2.11 -7.48 -2.76
CA PHE A 97 3.17 -6.46 -2.76
C PHE A 97 2.87 -5.32 -1.77
N GLY A 98 1.62 -4.87 -1.70
CA GLY A 98 1.19 -3.86 -0.73
C GLY A 98 1.33 -4.35 0.72
N ALA A 99 0.90 -5.58 1.00
CA ALA A 99 1.06 -6.21 2.31
C ALA A 99 2.53 -6.38 2.70
N ALA A 100 3.36 -6.86 1.76
CA ALA A 100 4.79 -7.03 1.98
C ALA A 100 5.50 -5.69 2.21
N ALA A 101 5.16 -4.65 1.46
CA ALA A 101 5.72 -3.31 1.64
C ALA A 101 5.32 -2.71 3.00
N ALA A 102 4.05 -2.84 3.40
CA ALA A 102 3.56 -2.37 4.68
C ALA A 102 4.21 -3.12 5.86
N ALA A 103 4.27 -4.45 5.79
CA ALA A 103 4.92 -5.29 6.79
C ALA A 103 6.42 -4.96 6.92
N ALA A 104 7.13 -4.83 5.80
CA ALA A 104 8.53 -4.45 5.78
C ALA A 104 8.73 -3.04 6.37
N GLY A 105 7.84 -2.09 6.08
CA GLY A 105 7.87 -0.75 6.69
C GLY A 105 7.67 -0.79 8.20
N PHE A 106 6.77 -1.65 8.70
CA PHE A 106 6.55 -1.82 10.14
C PHE A 106 7.77 -2.44 10.86
N LEU A 107 8.44 -3.42 10.24
CA LEU A 107 9.66 -4.01 10.81
C LEU A 107 10.79 -2.98 10.98
N LEU A 108 10.81 -1.90 10.19
CA LEU A 108 11.81 -0.83 10.35
C LEU A 108 11.60 0.03 11.59
N ILE A 109 10.37 0.11 12.10
CA ILE A 109 10.04 0.90 13.30
C ILE A 109 9.93 0.06 14.57
N TRP A 110 9.65 -1.24 14.44
CA TRP A 110 9.52 -2.17 15.58
C TRP A 110 10.41 -3.41 15.40
N PRO A 111 11.73 -3.30 15.64
CA PRO A 111 12.66 -4.39 15.39
C PRO A 111 12.59 -5.52 16.42
N ASP A 112 12.14 -5.25 17.64
CA ASP A 112 12.14 -6.22 18.75
C ASP A 112 11.17 -7.37 18.49
N ALA A 113 11.64 -8.62 18.54
CA ALA A 113 10.90 -9.79 18.10
C ALA A 113 10.20 -10.57 19.20
N ASP A 114 10.52 -10.26 20.45
CA ASP A 114 10.05 -11.03 21.61
C ASP A 114 8.68 -10.56 22.12
N ASP A 115 8.15 -9.46 21.56
CA ASP A 115 6.83 -8.92 21.90
C ASP A 115 5.69 -9.63 21.11
N PRO A 116 4.76 -10.34 21.80
CA PRO A 116 3.61 -10.96 21.17
C PRO A 116 2.65 -9.96 20.51
N GLU A 117 2.53 -8.74 21.04
CA GLU A 117 1.63 -7.70 20.52
C GLU A 117 2.06 -7.22 19.14
N ARG A 118 3.38 -7.24 18.87
CA ARG A 118 3.95 -6.92 17.56
C ARG A 118 3.35 -7.76 16.44
N TRP A 119 3.11 -9.05 16.68
CA TRP A 119 2.58 -9.95 15.64
C TRP A 119 1.13 -9.63 15.28
N ALA A 120 0.34 -9.17 16.26
CA ALA A 120 -1.03 -8.72 16.02
C ALA A 120 -1.04 -7.42 15.20
N ASP A 121 -0.22 -6.43 15.58
CA ASP A 121 -0.12 -5.16 14.87
C ASP A 121 0.46 -5.32 13.46
N MET A 122 1.45 -6.20 13.30
CA MET A 122 1.94 -6.62 11.99
C MET A 122 0.81 -7.19 11.12
N GLY A 123 -0.06 -8.03 11.69
CA GLY A 123 -1.21 -8.58 11.01
C GLY A 123 -2.20 -7.50 10.53
N ILE A 124 -2.46 -6.50 11.38
CA ILE A 124 -3.31 -5.35 11.05
C ILE A 124 -2.69 -4.53 9.91
N ILE A 125 -1.40 -4.22 10.01
CA ILE A 125 -0.68 -3.39 9.02
C ILE A 125 -0.55 -4.13 7.69
N ALA A 126 -0.22 -5.42 7.70
CA ALA A 126 -0.17 -6.23 6.49
C ALA A 126 -1.55 -6.32 5.82
N SER A 127 -2.62 -6.45 6.60
CA SER A 127 -4.01 -6.48 6.10
C SER A 127 -4.41 -5.14 5.47
N ALA A 128 -4.03 -4.01 6.08
CA ALA A 128 -4.18 -2.69 5.48
C ALA A 128 -3.35 -2.54 4.20
N GLY A 129 -2.15 -3.12 4.17
CA GLY A 129 -1.29 -3.20 2.99
C GLY A 129 -1.93 -3.96 1.83
N LEU A 130 -2.74 -5.01 2.09
CA LEU A 130 -3.53 -5.67 1.05
C LEU A 130 -4.51 -4.69 0.38
N VAL A 131 -5.19 -3.86 1.18
CA VAL A 131 -6.12 -2.84 0.69
C VAL A 131 -5.38 -1.77 -0.11
N ALA A 132 -4.25 -1.28 0.39
CA ALA A 132 -3.39 -0.33 -0.32
C ALA A 132 -2.94 -0.91 -1.68
N GLY A 133 -2.48 -2.16 -1.71
CA GLY A 133 -2.07 -2.85 -2.92
C GLY A 133 -3.22 -3.03 -3.94
N LEU A 134 -4.44 -3.29 -3.47
CA LEU A 134 -5.63 -3.32 -4.31
C LEU A 134 -5.92 -1.95 -4.93
N ILE A 135 -5.89 -0.88 -4.13
CA ILE A 135 -6.13 0.50 -4.59
C ILE A 135 -5.06 0.93 -5.59
N TYR A 136 -3.79 0.62 -5.32
CA TYR A 136 -2.70 0.84 -6.26
C TYR A 136 -2.97 0.13 -7.60
N TRP A 137 -3.39 -1.14 -7.55
CA TRP A 137 -3.71 -1.89 -8.76
C TRP A 137 -4.82 -1.25 -9.58
N LEU A 138 -5.89 -0.76 -8.94
CA LEU A 138 -7.00 -0.08 -9.61
C LEU A 138 -6.55 1.15 -10.39
N ILE A 139 -5.53 1.86 -9.91
CA ILE A 139 -5.04 3.12 -10.49
C ILE A 139 -3.93 2.88 -11.51
N ALA A 140 -2.92 2.07 -11.18
CA ALA A 140 -1.68 1.95 -11.95
C ALA A 140 -1.32 0.52 -12.39
N GLY A 141 -1.77 -0.50 -11.63
CA GLY A 141 -1.37 -1.89 -11.85
C GLY A 141 -2.12 -2.63 -12.97
N ARG A 142 -3.33 -2.20 -13.35
CA ARG A 142 -4.10 -2.82 -14.45
C ARG A 142 -3.36 -2.81 -15.79
N ASP A 143 -2.63 -1.73 -16.05
CA ASP A 143 -1.92 -1.55 -17.30
C ASP A 143 -0.44 -1.97 -17.21
N ALA A 144 0.01 -2.64 -16.13
CA ALA A 144 1.40 -3.07 -15.88
C ALA A 144 2.13 -3.53 -17.14
N GLY A 145 3.27 -2.90 -17.43
CA GLY A 145 4.11 -3.20 -18.58
C GLY A 145 4.52 -1.97 -19.40
N PHE A 146 5.79 -1.90 -19.77
CA PHE A 146 6.31 -0.94 -20.76
C PHE A 146 6.06 -1.35 -22.22
N ARG A 147 5.60 -2.59 -22.46
CA ARG A 147 5.40 -3.13 -23.82
C ARG A 147 4.07 -2.68 -24.41
N ARG A 148 4.11 -1.90 -25.50
CA ARG A 148 2.96 -1.80 -26.44
C ARG A 148 2.64 -3.19 -27.00
N PRO A 149 1.39 -3.47 -27.42
CA PRO A 149 1.13 -4.58 -28.32
C PRO A 149 1.99 -4.41 -29.57
N LEU A 150 2.76 -5.44 -29.94
CA LEU A 150 3.57 -5.50 -31.15
C LEU A 150 2.71 -5.42 -32.44
N ILE A 151 1.39 -5.45 -32.33
CA ILE A 151 0.42 -5.46 -33.44
C ILE A 151 0.07 -4.02 -33.89
N LYS A 152 1.09 -3.23 -34.20
CA LYS A 152 0.93 -2.05 -35.08
C LYS A 152 2.07 -1.92 -36.09
N ALA A 153 2.82 -3.01 -36.29
CA ALA A 153 3.92 -3.12 -37.23
C ALA A 153 3.63 -4.07 -38.41
N ILE A 154 2.40 -4.05 -38.93
CA ILE A 154 2.16 -4.45 -40.33
C ILE A 154 1.50 -3.27 -41.05
N PRO A 155 2.28 -2.32 -41.58
CA PRO A 155 1.81 -1.43 -42.61
C PRO A 155 1.91 -2.19 -43.93
N GLY A 156 0.86 -2.90 -44.34
CA GLY A 156 0.91 -3.62 -45.61
C GLY A 156 -0.24 -4.58 -45.84
N LYS A 157 -1.13 -4.16 -46.75
CA LYS A 157 -2.05 -4.93 -47.60
C LYS A 157 -1.74 -6.43 -47.72
N VAL A 158 -2.79 -7.24 -47.64
CA VAL A 158 -3.09 -8.26 -48.66
C VAL A 158 -4.56 -8.12 -49.01
#